data_AF-A0A9Q0WWM3-F1
#
_entry.id   AF-A0A9Q0WWM3-F1
#
_cell.length_a   1.000
_cell.length_b   1.000
_cell.length_c   1.000
_cell.angle_alpha   90.00
_cell.angle_beta   90.00
_cell.angle_gamma   90.00
#
_symmetry.space_group_name_H-M   'P 1'
#
loop_
_entity.id
_entity.type
_entity.pdbx_description
1 polymer ?
#
loop_
_entity_poly.entity_id
_entity_poly.type
_entity_poly.pdbx_seq_one_letter_code
_entity_poly.pdbx_strand_id
1 'polypeptide(L)'
;MPQDGGHWSALHSWVMPTPSFLEFIMFSRMFVDSLDALQSNSSQVNKCLLSLTVLEEKHCYCRIMEVLVNVWAYHSARKMVYIDPHTGSVEEQHPIKQRKGITWKKYFNLTVLKSMDEDLAEAADDGDHPRERWLWPLTGEVHWQGIYEREREERYRIKMDKKRKIKEKLVERLKSGYKQKPLGG
;
A
#
# COMPACT_ATOMS: atom_id res chain seq x y z
N MET A 1 -8.36 -11.12 -13.74
CA MET A 1 -9.22 -11.53 -12.63
C MET A 1 -9.49 -13.02 -12.71
N PRO A 2 -9.61 -13.75 -11.59
CA PRO A 2 -10.01 -15.16 -11.58
C PRO A 2 -11.35 -15.40 -12.30
N GLN A 3 -11.50 -16.57 -12.91
CA GLN A 3 -12.73 -17.01 -13.59
C GLN A 3 -13.54 -17.95 -12.67
N ASP A 4 -13.91 -17.47 -11.50
CA ASP A 4 -14.70 -18.20 -10.49
C ASP A 4 -16.21 -17.93 -10.58
N GLY A 5 -16.66 -17.26 -11.66
CA GLY A 5 -18.08 -17.13 -12.03
C GLY A 5 -18.85 -15.98 -11.36
N GLY A 6 -18.23 -15.23 -10.45
CA GLY A 6 -18.87 -14.06 -9.83
C GLY A 6 -18.81 -12.79 -10.69
N HIS A 7 -19.64 -11.81 -10.32
CA HIS A 7 -19.64 -10.47 -10.92
C HIS A 7 -18.55 -9.58 -10.31
N TRP A 8 -17.74 -9.00 -11.20
CA TRP A 8 -16.73 -8.00 -10.84
C TRP A 8 -17.34 -6.61 -10.83
N SER A 9 -16.78 -5.74 -10.00
CA SER A 9 -17.16 -4.33 -10.00
C SER A 9 -16.75 -3.67 -11.32
N ALA A 10 -17.69 -2.97 -11.95
CA ALA A 10 -17.50 -2.21 -13.17
C ALA A 10 -18.15 -0.82 -13.00
N LEU A 11 -17.75 0.16 -13.82
CA LEU A 11 -18.43 1.46 -13.93
C LEU A 11 -18.46 2.32 -12.64
N HIS A 12 -17.44 2.21 -11.77
CA HIS A 12 -17.15 3.14 -10.67
C HIS A 12 -18.18 3.26 -9.53
N SER A 13 -19.19 2.39 -9.46
CA SER A 13 -20.20 2.47 -8.41
C SER A 13 -19.94 1.44 -7.32
N TRP A 14 -19.21 1.83 -6.28
CA TRP A 14 -18.95 0.98 -5.12
C TRP A 14 -19.07 1.75 -3.81
N VAL A 15 -19.50 1.03 -2.78
CA VAL A 15 -19.64 1.55 -1.42
C VAL A 15 -18.82 0.69 -0.49
N MET A 16 -18.08 1.31 0.41
CA MET A 16 -17.30 0.62 1.42
C MET A 16 -17.24 1.42 2.73
N PRO A 17 -17.09 0.75 3.89
CA PRO A 17 -16.88 1.44 5.16
C PRO A 17 -15.63 2.32 5.14
N THR A 18 -15.63 3.43 5.90
CA THR A 18 -14.50 4.37 5.96
C THR A 18 -13.14 3.72 6.22
N PRO A 19 -12.98 2.75 7.16
CA PRO A 19 -11.68 2.11 7.35
C PRO A 19 -11.20 1.32 6.12
N SER A 20 -12.14 0.66 5.44
CA SER A 20 -11.87 -0.05 4.19
C SER A 20 -11.49 0.92 3.07
N PHE A 21 -12.12 2.09 3.00
CA PHE A 21 -11.76 3.13 2.05
C PHE A 21 -10.33 3.62 2.26
N LEU A 22 -9.92 3.89 3.49
CA LEU A 22 -8.54 4.31 3.78
C LEU A 22 -7.51 3.25 3.34
N GLU A 23 -7.75 1.98 3.66
CA GLU A 23 -6.90 0.87 3.19
C GLU A 23 -6.83 0.79 1.67
N PHE A 24 -7.97 0.99 1.00
CA PHE A 24 -8.04 0.99 -0.45
C PHE A 24 -7.23 2.14 -1.07
N ILE A 25 -7.30 3.36 -0.53
CA ILE A 25 -6.54 4.50 -1.06
C ILE A 25 -5.03 4.30 -0.83
N MET A 26 -4.62 3.83 0.34
CA MET A 26 -3.20 3.52 0.62
C MET A 26 -2.66 2.49 -0.37
N PHE A 27 -3.39 1.39 -0.57
CA PHE A 27 -3.04 0.39 -1.58
C PHE A 27 -2.98 0.99 -2.98
N SER A 28 -4.01 1.76 -3.37
CA SER A 28 -4.15 2.27 -4.74
C SER A 28 -2.99 3.17 -5.13
N ARG A 29 -2.53 4.04 -4.22
CA ARG A 29 -1.42 4.94 -4.51
C ARG A 29 -0.12 4.20 -4.78
N MET A 30 0.20 3.22 -3.93
CA MET A 30 1.41 2.39 -4.06
C MET A 30 1.34 1.52 -5.32
N PHE A 31 0.16 0.98 -5.62
CA PHE A 31 -0.05 0.16 -6.80
C PHE A 31 0.08 0.96 -8.09
N VAL A 32 -0.49 2.17 -8.14
CA VAL A 32 -0.37 3.06 -9.32
C VAL A 32 1.08 3.48 -9.54
N ASP A 33 1.82 3.83 -8.47
CA ASP A 33 3.26 4.11 -8.58
C ASP A 33 4.03 2.90 -9.15
N SER A 34 3.71 1.70 -8.66
CA SER A 34 4.32 0.45 -9.14
C SER A 34 3.96 0.16 -10.60
N LEU A 35 2.72 0.42 -11.04
CA LEU A 35 2.29 0.26 -12.43
C LEU A 35 3.01 1.24 -13.36
N ASP A 36 3.16 2.50 -12.94
CA ASP A 36 3.86 3.52 -13.71
C ASP A 36 5.33 3.16 -13.91
N ALA A 37 5.98 2.64 -12.86
CA ALA A 37 7.34 2.11 -12.94
C ALA A 37 7.50 0.93 -13.90
N LEU A 38 6.44 0.12 -14.10
CA LEU A 38 6.45 -0.93 -15.13
C LEU A 38 6.33 -0.35 -16.53
N GLN A 39 5.61 0.75 -16.70
CA GLN A 39 5.39 1.40 -17.99
C GLN A 39 6.62 2.17 -18.49
N SER A 40 7.45 2.72 -17.60
CA SER A 40 8.68 3.44 -17.99
C SER A 40 9.66 2.58 -18.79
N ASN A 41 9.61 1.25 -18.61
CA ASN A 41 10.47 0.29 -19.30
C ASN A 41 9.90 -0.18 -20.65
N SER A 42 8.69 0.26 -21.02
CA SER A 42 8.02 -0.11 -22.26
C SER A 42 8.21 0.96 -23.33
N SER A 43 8.44 0.53 -24.58
CA SER A 43 8.48 1.43 -25.75
C SER A 43 7.12 2.08 -26.08
N GLN A 44 6.05 1.75 -25.33
CA GLN A 44 4.68 2.21 -25.55
C GLN A 44 4.20 3.13 -24.42
N VAL A 45 4.91 4.23 -24.20
CA VAL A 45 4.63 5.21 -23.12
C VAL A 45 3.20 5.78 -23.17
N ASN A 46 2.53 5.78 -24.33
CA ASN A 46 1.20 6.38 -24.51
C ASN A 46 0.04 5.37 -24.52
N LYS A 47 0.26 4.11 -24.14
CA LYS A 47 -0.81 3.10 -24.10
C LYS A 47 -1.22 2.75 -22.67
N CYS A 48 -2.47 2.33 -22.54
CA CYS A 48 -3.01 1.88 -21.27
C CYS A 48 -2.54 0.46 -20.94
N LEU A 49 -1.75 0.29 -19.87
CA LEU A 49 -1.11 -0.99 -19.51
C LEU A 49 -2.11 -2.13 -19.22
N LEU A 50 -3.29 -1.80 -18.71
CA LEU A 50 -4.32 -2.77 -18.29
C LEU A 50 -5.47 -2.92 -19.30
N SER A 51 -5.32 -2.32 -20.47
CA SER A 51 -6.29 -2.42 -21.55
C SER A 51 -6.07 -3.70 -22.36
N LEU A 52 -7.16 -4.38 -22.70
CA LEU A 52 -7.18 -5.51 -23.62
C LEU A 52 -7.89 -5.15 -24.93
N THR A 53 -8.63 -4.05 -24.96
CA THR A 53 -9.47 -3.63 -26.09
C THR A 53 -9.26 -2.17 -26.46
N VAL A 54 -9.58 -1.81 -27.71
CA VAL A 54 -9.50 -0.41 -28.18
C VAL A 54 -10.39 0.54 -27.34
N LEU A 55 -11.50 0.04 -26.81
CA LEU A 55 -12.39 0.84 -25.98
C LEU A 55 -11.80 1.11 -24.59
N GLU A 56 -11.21 0.08 -23.95
CA GLU A 56 -10.51 0.23 -22.67
C GLU A 56 -9.29 1.15 -22.79
N GLU A 57 -8.61 1.18 -23.94
CA GLU A 57 -7.49 2.13 -24.18
C GLU A 57 -7.97 3.58 -24.12
N LYS A 58 -9.16 3.89 -24.65
CA LYS A 58 -9.76 5.22 -24.60
C LYS A 58 -10.20 5.63 -23.20
N HIS A 59 -10.51 4.66 -22.34
CA HIS A 59 -11.00 4.87 -20.97
C HIS A 59 -10.02 4.30 -19.93
N CYS A 60 -8.73 4.60 -20.09
CA CYS A 60 -7.68 3.97 -19.28
C CYS A 60 -7.85 4.15 -17.77
N TYR A 61 -8.21 5.36 -17.33
CA TYR A 61 -8.46 5.62 -15.91
C TYR A 61 -9.61 4.78 -15.37
N CYS A 62 -10.67 4.60 -16.16
CA CYS A 62 -11.79 3.76 -15.77
C CYS A 62 -11.31 2.31 -15.56
N ARG A 63 -10.54 1.81 -16.52
CA ARG A 63 -9.97 0.47 -16.46
C ARG A 63 -9.05 0.26 -15.26
N ILE A 64 -8.15 1.21 -15.00
CA ILE A 64 -7.24 1.14 -13.85
C ILE A 64 -8.03 1.08 -12.53
N MET A 65 -9.03 1.95 -12.36
CA MET A 65 -9.85 1.99 -11.15
C MET A 65 -10.66 0.71 -10.93
N GLU A 66 -11.24 0.14 -11.99
CA GLU A 66 -11.93 -1.15 -11.92
C GLU A 66 -10.98 -2.28 -11.50
N VAL A 67 -9.77 -2.33 -12.06
CA VAL A 67 -8.79 -3.34 -11.68
C VAL A 67 -8.36 -3.16 -10.23
N LEU A 68 -8.06 -1.93 -9.80
CA LEU A 68 -7.63 -1.61 -8.45
C LEU A 68 -8.62 -2.09 -7.39
N VAL A 69 -9.90 -1.70 -7.50
CA VAL A 69 -10.91 -2.03 -6.48
C VAL A 69 -11.14 -3.55 -6.42
N ASN A 70 -11.17 -4.21 -7.58
CA ASN A 70 -11.42 -5.64 -7.65
C ASN A 70 -10.23 -6.46 -7.13
N VAL A 71 -8.98 -6.08 -7.48
CA VAL A 71 -7.78 -6.72 -6.94
C VAL A 71 -7.74 -6.55 -5.43
N TRP A 72 -7.93 -5.33 -4.95
CA TRP A 72 -7.92 -5.04 -3.52
C TRP A 72 -9.00 -5.81 -2.78
N ALA A 73 -10.26 -5.77 -3.21
CA ALA A 73 -11.37 -6.44 -2.54
C ALA A 73 -11.22 -7.96 -2.54
N TYR A 74 -10.78 -8.52 -3.67
CA TYR A 74 -10.59 -9.95 -3.82
C TYR A 74 -9.46 -10.47 -2.93
N HIS A 75 -8.28 -9.85 -3.01
CA HIS A 75 -7.08 -10.33 -2.35
C HIS A 75 -6.96 -9.95 -0.88
N SER A 76 -7.62 -8.88 -0.44
CA SER A 76 -7.77 -8.56 0.99
C SER A 76 -8.80 -9.45 1.71
N ALA A 77 -9.46 -10.36 0.98
CA ALA A 77 -10.47 -11.29 1.50
C ALA A 77 -11.67 -10.61 2.15
N ARG A 78 -12.07 -9.47 1.58
CA ARG A 78 -13.31 -8.77 1.94
C ARG A 78 -14.51 -9.46 1.32
N LYS A 79 -15.65 -9.41 2.00
CA LYS A 79 -16.93 -9.86 1.43
C LYS A 79 -17.31 -8.90 0.30
N MET A 80 -17.52 -9.44 -0.89
CA MET A 80 -17.95 -8.68 -2.06
C MET A 80 -19.43 -8.97 -2.26
N VAL A 81 -20.23 -7.92 -2.42
CA VAL A 81 -21.68 -8.04 -2.45
C VAL A 81 -22.20 -7.21 -3.62
N TYR A 82 -22.98 -7.85 -4.48
CA TYR A 82 -23.73 -7.17 -5.53
C TYR A 82 -25.11 -6.80 -5.02
N ILE A 83 -25.55 -5.59 -5.36
CA ILE A 83 -26.88 -5.08 -5.05
C ILE A 83 -27.55 -4.77 -6.38
N ASP A 84 -28.66 -5.43 -6.67
CA ASP A 84 -29.48 -5.12 -7.83
C ASP A 84 -30.20 -3.78 -7.59
N PRO A 85 -29.94 -2.73 -8.41
CA PRO A 85 -30.54 -1.42 -8.21
C PRO A 85 -32.05 -1.39 -8.48
N HIS A 86 -32.59 -2.34 -9.23
CA HIS A 86 -34.02 -2.40 -9.55
C HIS A 86 -34.82 -3.17 -8.51
N THR A 87 -34.28 -4.29 -8.03
CA THR A 87 -34.99 -5.16 -7.08
C THR A 87 -34.58 -4.93 -5.63
N GLY A 88 -33.41 -4.30 -5.40
CA GLY A 88 -32.79 -4.21 -4.08
C GLY A 88 -32.27 -5.54 -3.55
N SER A 89 -32.26 -6.60 -4.36
CA SER A 89 -31.74 -7.90 -3.96
C SER A 89 -30.23 -7.85 -3.77
N VAL A 90 -29.74 -8.65 -2.82
CA VAL A 90 -28.35 -8.61 -2.35
C VAL A 90 -27.76 -10.02 -2.46
N GLU A 91 -26.67 -10.15 -3.20
CA GLU A 91 -26.00 -11.43 -3.42
C GLU A 91 -24.50 -11.33 -3.15
N GLU A 92 -23.94 -12.31 -2.42
CA GLU A 92 -22.49 -12.39 -2.22
C GLU A 92 -21.81 -12.87 -3.51
N GLN A 93 -20.90 -12.05 -4.03
CA GLN A 93 -20.06 -12.36 -5.17
C GLN A 93 -18.69 -12.84 -4.69
N HIS A 94 -18.10 -13.79 -5.40
CA HIS A 94 -16.79 -14.38 -5.07
C HIS A 94 -16.69 -14.79 -3.58
N PRO A 95 -17.44 -15.80 -3.12
CA PRO A 95 -17.51 -16.17 -1.70
C PRO A 95 -16.14 -16.37 -1.06
N ILE A 96 -15.93 -15.83 0.15
CA ILE A 96 -14.62 -15.90 0.85
C ILE A 96 -14.13 -17.35 1.01
N LYS A 97 -15.07 -18.29 1.23
CA LYS A 97 -14.77 -19.72 1.37
C LYS A 97 -14.07 -20.30 0.14
N GLN A 98 -14.47 -19.87 -1.06
CA GLN A 98 -13.90 -20.34 -2.33
C GLN A 98 -12.53 -19.70 -2.61
N ARG A 99 -12.23 -18.55 -2.01
CA ARG A 99 -10.96 -17.82 -2.19
C ARG A 99 -9.85 -18.24 -1.22
N LYS A 100 -10.12 -19.18 -0.31
CA LYS A 100 -9.17 -19.60 0.73
C LYS A 100 -7.91 -20.19 0.07
N GLY A 101 -6.74 -19.65 0.43
CA GLY A 101 -5.45 -20.06 -0.15
C GLY A 101 -5.03 -19.28 -1.41
N ILE A 102 -5.96 -18.58 -2.07
CA ILE A 102 -5.68 -17.76 -3.26
C ILE A 102 -5.47 -16.29 -2.86
N THR A 103 -6.18 -15.81 -1.84
CA THR A 103 -6.10 -14.43 -1.36
C THR A 103 -4.73 -14.08 -0.78
N TRP A 104 -4.33 -12.82 -0.93
CA TRP A 104 -3.04 -12.30 -0.48
C TRP A 104 -3.13 -11.51 0.83
N LYS A 105 -3.95 -11.97 1.78
CA LYS A 105 -4.32 -11.22 2.99
C LYS A 105 -3.13 -10.62 3.77
N LYS A 106 -1.99 -11.32 3.77
CA LYS A 106 -0.76 -10.86 4.43
C LYS A 106 -0.25 -9.51 3.90
N TYR A 107 -0.43 -9.22 2.61
CA TYR A 107 0.02 -7.98 1.98
C TYR A 107 -1.01 -6.85 2.05
N PHE A 108 -2.27 -7.18 2.34
CA PHE A 108 -3.37 -6.22 2.49
C PHE A 108 -3.73 -5.95 3.96
N ASN A 109 -2.85 -6.34 4.89
CA ASN A 109 -3.03 -5.99 6.30
C ASN A 109 -2.76 -4.49 6.47
N LEU A 110 -3.61 -3.79 7.23
CA LEU A 110 -3.47 -2.34 7.46
C LEU A 110 -2.08 -1.95 7.97
N THR A 111 -1.50 -2.70 8.90
CA THR A 111 -0.16 -2.41 9.44
C THR A 111 0.92 -2.53 8.36
N VAL A 112 0.78 -3.52 7.47
CA VAL A 112 1.71 -3.71 6.36
C VAL A 112 1.57 -2.58 5.33
N LEU A 113 0.33 -2.24 4.94
CA LEU A 113 0.06 -1.13 4.03
C LEU A 113 0.58 0.20 4.59
N LYS A 114 0.41 0.43 5.90
CA LYS A 114 0.94 1.62 6.60
C LYS A 114 2.45 1.67 6.57
N SER A 115 3.11 0.59 6.98
CA SER A 115 4.58 0.51 6.95
C SER A 115 5.13 0.82 5.56
N MET A 116 4.54 0.24 4.51
CA MET A 116 4.98 0.48 3.13
C MET A 116 4.76 1.93 2.68
N ASP A 117 3.63 2.53 3.05
CA ASP A 117 3.33 3.94 2.76
C ASP A 117 4.30 4.88 3.47
N GLU A 118 4.64 4.57 4.74
CA GLU A 118 5.60 5.30 5.55
C GLU A 118 7.03 5.18 5.01
N ASP A 119 7.46 3.98 4.61
CA ASP A 119 8.79 3.76 4.02
C ASP A 119 8.97 4.58 2.74
N LEU A 120 7.93 4.65 1.90
CA LEU A 120 7.93 5.45 0.69
C LEU A 120 7.91 6.97 0.97
N ALA A 121 7.24 7.40 2.04
CA ALA A 121 7.28 8.80 2.49
C ALA A 121 8.66 9.19 3.01
N GLU A 122 9.32 8.32 3.80
CA GLU A 122 10.69 8.55 4.29
C GLU A 122 11.68 8.66 3.13
N ALA A 123 11.59 7.77 2.13
CA ALA A 123 12.41 7.85 0.92
C ALA A 123 12.22 9.17 0.16
N ALA A 124 11.00 9.73 0.15
CA ALA A 124 10.70 10.98 -0.54
C ALA A 124 11.30 12.18 0.21
N ASP A 125 11.17 12.19 1.54
CA ASP A 125 11.74 13.24 2.41
C ASP A 125 13.28 13.27 2.36
N ASP A 126 13.92 12.09 2.33
CA ASP A 126 15.38 11.95 2.28
C ASP A 126 15.95 12.16 0.87
N GLY A 127 15.09 12.30 -0.15
CA GLY A 127 15.48 12.41 -1.55
C GLY A 127 16.07 11.12 -2.13
N ASP A 128 15.87 9.98 -1.48
CA ASP A 128 16.32 8.65 -1.90
C ASP A 128 15.30 8.03 -2.87
N HIS A 129 15.13 8.69 -4.01
CA HIS A 129 14.16 8.28 -5.03
C HIS A 129 14.62 6.93 -5.62
N PRO A 130 13.84 5.85 -5.52
CA PRO A 130 14.27 4.54 -6.00
C PRO A 130 14.42 4.48 -7.53
N ARG A 131 13.83 5.44 -8.24
CA ARG A 131 13.75 5.51 -9.72
C ARG A 131 13.72 6.97 -10.18
N GLU A 132 14.16 7.20 -11.42
CA GLU A 132 14.10 8.52 -12.08
C GLU A 132 12.65 8.99 -12.30
N ARG A 133 11.75 8.07 -12.65
CA ARG A 133 10.30 8.30 -12.70
C ARG A 133 9.65 7.69 -11.45
N TRP A 134 9.05 8.56 -10.64
CA TRP A 134 8.39 8.21 -9.39
C TRP A 134 7.14 9.07 -9.22
N LEU A 135 5.97 8.43 -9.16
CA LEU A 135 4.69 9.14 -9.00
C LEU A 135 4.37 9.43 -7.55
N TRP A 136 4.93 8.66 -6.61
CA TRP A 136 4.89 9.02 -5.20
C TRP A 136 5.90 10.15 -4.92
N PRO A 137 5.56 11.23 -4.17
CA PRO A 137 4.34 11.50 -3.40
C PRO A 137 3.20 12.19 -4.16
N LEU A 138 3.33 12.43 -5.46
CA LEU A 138 2.36 13.21 -6.26
C LEU A 138 0.96 12.58 -6.34
N THR A 139 0.81 11.30 -6.01
CA THR A 139 -0.51 10.64 -5.90
C THR A 139 -1.29 11.02 -4.63
N GLY A 140 -0.74 11.91 -3.79
CA GLY A 140 -1.41 12.56 -2.67
C GLY A 140 -1.23 11.84 -1.33
N GLU A 141 -1.09 12.61 -0.24
CA GLU A 141 -1.06 12.06 1.11
C GLU A 141 -2.47 11.67 1.59
N VAL A 142 -2.60 10.47 2.18
CA VAL A 142 -3.77 10.14 3.01
C VAL A 142 -3.54 10.75 4.40
N HIS A 143 -3.77 12.05 4.49
CA HIS A 143 -3.30 12.85 5.62
C HIS A 143 -4.34 12.97 6.74
N TRP A 144 -3.93 12.72 7.99
CA TRP A 144 -4.53 13.32 9.17
C TRP A 144 -3.43 14.03 9.96
N GLN A 145 -3.47 15.36 9.97
CA GLN A 145 -2.40 16.23 10.51
C GLN A 145 -2.00 15.88 11.95
N GLY A 146 -2.97 15.55 12.79
CA GLY A 146 -2.71 15.20 14.19
C GLY A 146 -2.01 13.85 14.39
N ILE A 147 -1.96 12.97 13.38
CA ILE A 147 -1.21 11.69 13.46
C ILE A 147 0.23 11.93 13.00
N TYR A 148 0.45 12.67 11.91
CA TYR A 148 1.79 12.96 11.39
C TYR A 148 2.64 13.71 12.41
N GLU A 149 2.10 14.77 13.03
CA GLU A 149 2.84 15.55 14.03
C GLU A 149 3.21 14.68 15.24
N ARG A 150 2.29 13.81 15.68
CA ARG A 150 2.49 12.90 16.81
C ARG A 150 3.54 11.83 16.50
N GLU A 151 3.47 11.19 15.34
CA GLU A 151 4.43 10.16 14.92
C GLU A 151 5.81 10.77 14.67
N ARG A 152 5.87 11.97 14.10
CA ARG A 152 7.11 12.72 13.92
C ARG A 152 7.77 13.03 15.27
N GLU A 153 7.01 13.56 16.23
CA GLU A 153 7.51 13.81 17.59
C GLU A 153 8.01 12.53 18.27
N GLU A 154 7.30 11.42 18.12
CA GLU A 154 7.69 10.13 18.70
C GLU A 154 8.98 9.59 18.05
N ARG A 155 9.10 9.66 16.72
CA ARG A 155 10.34 9.31 15.98
C ARG A 155 11.52 10.18 16.43
N TYR A 156 11.31 11.49 16.60
CA TYR A 156 12.35 12.40 17.11
C TYR A 156 12.78 12.01 18.54
N ARG A 157 11.84 11.70 19.43
CA ARG A 157 12.13 11.25 20.79
C ARG A 157 12.95 9.96 20.82
N ILE A 158 12.58 8.96 20.01
CA ILE A 158 13.30 7.69 19.91
C ILE A 158 14.72 7.92 19.38
N LYS A 159 14.88 8.74 18.34
CA LYS A 159 16.20 9.09 17.75
C LYS A 159 17.10 9.77 18.77
N MET A 160 16.55 10.67 19.59
CA MET A 160 17.30 11.37 20.65
C MET A 160 17.67 10.42 21.80
N ASP A 161 16.80 9.52 22.22
CA ASP A 161 17.11 8.52 23.25
C ASP A 161 18.20 7.54 22.79
N LYS A 162 18.15 7.10 21.52
CA LYS A 162 19.20 6.25 20.92
C LYS A 162 20.55 6.97 20.92
N LYS A 163 20.60 8.25 20.54
CA LYS A 163 21.83 9.07 20.60
C LYS A 163 22.36 9.20 22.03
N ARG A 164 21.48 9.41 23.03
CA ARG A 164 21.87 9.49 24.44
C ARG A 164 22.50 8.18 24.93
N LYS A 165 21.83 7.05 24.72
CA LYS A 165 22.33 5.72 25.11
C LYS A 165 23.66 5.37 24.46
N ILE A 166 23.89 5.79 23.22
CA ILE A 166 25.18 5.59 22.54
C ILE A 166 26.29 6.40 23.20
N LYS A 167 26.04 7.67 23.54
CA LYS A 167 27.00 8.51 24.27
C LYS A 167 27.31 7.94 25.66
N GLU A 168 26.31 7.48 26.39
CA GLU A 168 26.49 6.83 27.70
C GLU A 168 27.38 5.59 27.60
N LYS A 169 27.07 4.68 26.65
CA LYS A 169 27.91 3.50 26.39
C LYS A 169 29.34 3.85 26.01
N LEU A 170 29.54 4.93 25.25
CA LEU A 170 30.88 5.40 24.89
C LEU A 170 31.65 5.90 26.12
N VAL A 171 31.00 6.69 26.98
CA VAL A 171 31.59 7.18 28.23
C VAL A 171 31.90 6.03 29.19
N GLU A 172 31.01 5.05 29.33
CA GLU A 172 31.26 3.84 30.12
C GLU A 172 32.48 3.08 29.61
N ARG A 173 32.61 2.86 28.30
CA ARG A 173 33.79 2.21 27.70
C ARG A 173 35.09 2.97 27.99
N LEU A 174 35.05 4.30 27.96
CA LEU A 174 36.20 5.14 28.28
C LEU A 174 36.56 5.09 29.78
N LYS A 175 35.56 5.06 30.67
CA LYS A 175 35.77 5.00 32.13
C LYS A 175 36.19 3.63 32.66
N SER A 176 35.61 2.56 32.11
CA SER A 176 35.82 1.19 32.60
C SER A 176 36.88 0.39 31.83
N GLY A 177 37.39 0.97 30.73
CA GLY A 177 38.33 0.31 29.81
C GLY A 177 37.67 -0.79 28.98
N TYR A 178 38.32 -1.18 27.88
CA TYR A 178 37.83 -2.23 26.99
C TYR A 178 38.13 -3.62 27.60
N LYS A 179 37.30 -4.07 28.56
CA LYS A 179 37.38 -5.45 29.07
C LYS A 179 36.73 -6.41 28.08
N GLN A 180 37.46 -6.83 27.05
CA GLN A 180 37.08 -8.01 26.27
C GLN A 180 37.14 -9.24 27.17
N LYS A 181 36.00 -9.92 27.35
CA LYS A 181 36.02 -11.30 27.85
C LYS A 181 36.39 -12.20 26.65
N PRO A 182 37.46 -13.00 26.73
CA PRO A 182 37.74 -13.98 25.68
C PRO A 182 36.55 -14.95 25.56
N LEU A 183 36.22 -15.35 24.34
CA LEU A 183 35.10 -16.25 24.01
C LEU A 183 35.35 -17.72 24.43
N GLY A 184 36.26 -17.95 25.38
CA GLY A 184 36.59 -19.28 25.91
C GLY A 184 36.99 -19.16 27.37
N GLY A 185 36.07 -19.52 28.25
CA GLY A 185 36.23 -19.68 29.68
C GLY A 185 35.11 -20.57 30.19
#